data_AF-A0A6V7M1Z8-F1
#
_entry.id   AF-A0A6V7M1Z8-F1
#
_cell.length_a   1.000
_cell.length_b   1.000
_cell.length_c   1.000
_cell.angle_alpha   90.00
_cell.angle_beta   90.00
_cell.angle_gamma   90.00
#
_symmetry.space_group_name_H-M   'P 1'
#
loop_
_entity.id
_entity.type
_entity.pdbx_description
1 polymer ?
#
loop_
_entity_poly.entity_id
_entity_poly.type
_entity_poly.pdbx_seq_one_letter_code
_entity_poly.pdbx_strand_id
1 'polypeptide(L)'
;AWLYRQYPTTGKIPKNTSRHMVIRFQSSFVPKRVLIVSKVSRYQFERIREGDISDDEFKKRVLERGSNYEKMIKSHEKNKRVEMQVIDVLNRNKIDFRVVN
;
A
#
# COMPACT_ATOMS: atom_id res chain seq x y z
N ALA A 1 -4.17 30.14 14.67
CA ALA A 1 -3.66 29.49 15.89
C ALA A 1 -4.64 28.38 16.26
N TRP A 2 -4.22 27.11 16.16
CA TRP A 2 -5.07 25.96 16.45
C TRP A 2 -5.01 25.63 17.95
N LEU A 3 -6.16 25.69 18.63
CA LEU A 3 -6.28 25.41 20.06
C LEU A 3 -6.16 23.90 20.33
N TYR A 4 -5.10 23.51 21.04
CA TYR A 4 -4.98 22.18 21.65
C TYR A 4 -6.02 22.05 22.78
N ARG A 5 -6.94 21.10 22.63
CA ARG A 5 -7.91 20.72 23.67
C ARG A 5 -7.19 19.95 24.76
N GLN A 6 -7.07 20.55 25.95
CA GLN A 6 -6.51 19.92 27.15
C GLN A 6 -7.52 18.92 27.73
N TYR A 7 -7.09 17.69 28.03
CA TYR A 7 -7.90 16.70 28.74
C TYR A 7 -7.57 16.76 30.25
N PRO A 8 -8.57 16.71 31.15
CA PRO A 8 -8.34 16.82 32.59
C PRO A 8 -7.68 15.56 33.16
N THR A 9 -6.57 15.74 33.88
CA THR A 9 -5.81 14.67 34.55
C THR A 9 -6.15 14.61 36.03
N THR A 10 -7.28 13.99 36.39
CA THR A 10 -7.50 13.53 37.78
C THR A 10 -8.34 12.27 37.82
N GLY A 11 -7.69 11.11 37.82
CA GLY A 11 -8.31 9.81 38.05
C GLY A 11 -7.23 8.79 38.42
N LYS A 12 -7.31 8.26 39.65
CA LYS A 12 -6.32 7.34 40.24
C LYS A 12 -6.12 6.10 39.35
N ILE A 13 -4.87 5.73 39.07
CA ILE A 13 -4.52 4.57 38.24
C ILE A 13 -4.53 3.30 39.11
N PRO A 14 -5.43 2.32 38.89
CA PRO A 14 -5.32 1.03 39.56
C PRO A 14 -4.14 0.25 38.98
N LYS A 15 -3.25 -0.24 39.86
CA LYS A 15 -2.22 -1.22 39.52
C LYS A 15 -2.88 -2.59 39.42
N ASN A 16 -2.84 -3.23 38.25
CA ASN A 16 -2.38 -4.61 38.04
C ASN A 16 -3.00 -5.24 36.77
N THR A 17 -2.13 -5.90 35.98
CA THR A 17 -2.42 -6.84 34.88
C THR A 17 -3.00 -6.24 33.59
N SER A 18 -2.18 -5.50 32.85
CA SER A 18 -2.46 -5.22 31.42
C SER A 18 -2.24 -6.49 30.59
N ARG A 19 -3.22 -7.41 30.64
CA ARG A 19 -3.59 -8.14 29.43
C ARG A 19 -3.96 -7.03 28.45
N HIS A 20 -3.14 -6.81 27.42
CA HIS A 20 -3.46 -5.88 26.35
C HIS A 20 -4.84 -6.27 25.79
N MET A 21 -5.86 -5.60 26.30
CA MET A 21 -7.21 -5.71 25.81
C MET A 21 -7.14 -5.11 24.41
N VAL A 22 -7.00 -5.96 23.41
CA VAL A 22 -7.19 -5.56 22.02
C VAL A 22 -8.66 -5.20 21.94
N ILE A 23 -8.97 -3.93 22.15
CA ILE A 23 -10.27 -3.35 21.84
C ILE A 23 -10.38 -3.52 20.33
N ARG A 24 -11.00 -4.64 19.91
CA ARG A 24 -11.46 -4.81 18.53
C ARG A 24 -12.53 -3.74 18.38
N PHE A 25 -12.17 -2.60 17.79
CA PHE A 25 -13.15 -1.69 17.22
C PHE A 25 -13.93 -2.52 16.20
N GLN A 26 -15.09 -3.03 16.61
CA GLN A 26 -16.08 -3.55 15.68
C GLN A 26 -16.58 -2.35 14.89
N SER A 27 -15.86 -1.98 13.84
CA SER A 27 -16.38 -1.00 12.90
C SER A 27 -17.61 -1.62 12.25
N SER A 28 -18.76 -0.96 12.36
CA SER A 28 -19.96 -1.30 11.59
C SER A 28 -19.77 -1.13 10.07
N PHE A 29 -18.63 -0.57 9.66
CA PHE A 29 -18.27 -0.39 8.28
C PHE A 29 -17.88 -1.71 7.61
N VAL A 30 -18.79 -2.24 6.80
CA VAL A 30 -18.52 -3.32 5.85
C VAL A 30 -18.61 -2.71 4.44
N PRO A 31 -17.48 -2.40 3.78
CA PRO A 31 -17.52 -1.78 2.47
C PRO A 31 -18.14 -2.75 1.46
N LYS A 32 -19.14 -2.27 0.71
CA LYS A 32 -19.71 -3.01 -0.43
C LYS A 32 -18.82 -2.91 -1.66
N ARG A 33 -18.12 -1.78 -1.83
CA ARG A 33 -17.28 -1.47 -2.99
C ARG A 33 -15.99 -0.79 -2.55
N VAL A 34 -14.86 -1.17 -3.13
CA VAL A 34 -13.53 -0.62 -2.83
C VAL A 34 -12.82 -0.19 -4.11
N LEU A 35 -12.11 0.94 -4.07
CA LEU A 35 -11.20 1.34 -5.13
C LEU A 35 -9.76 1.08 -4.67
N ILE A 36 -9.02 0.27 -5.41
CA ILE A 36 -7.61 -0.02 -5.15
C ILE A 36 -6.78 0.92 -6.02
N VAL A 37 -6.08 1.86 -5.37
CA VAL A 37 -5.17 2.78 -6.07
C VAL A 37 -3.76 2.20 -6.01
N SER A 38 -3.31 1.67 -7.13
CA SER A 38 -2.00 1.04 -7.26
C SER A 38 -0.91 2.07 -7.47
N LYS A 39 0.18 1.95 -6.71
CA LYS A 39 1.33 2.85 -6.84
C LYS A 39 2.00 2.69 -8.20
N VAL A 40 2.10 3.78 -8.97
CA VAL A 40 2.98 3.87 -10.15
C VAL A 40 4.43 3.67 -9.70
N SER A 41 5.05 2.57 -10.14
CA SER A 41 6.45 2.26 -9.84
C SER A 41 7.39 3.00 -10.78
N ARG A 42 8.67 3.14 -10.38
CA ARG A 42 9.70 3.68 -11.27
C ARG A 42 9.85 2.85 -12.55
N TYR A 43 9.72 1.52 -12.43
CA TYR A 43 9.72 0.61 -13.59
C TYR A 43 8.61 0.98 -14.59
N GLN A 44 7.38 1.17 -14.11
CA GLN A 44 6.24 1.55 -14.95
C GLN A 44 6.42 2.92 -15.58
N PHE A 45 6.88 3.89 -14.80
CA PHE A 45 7.14 5.25 -15.29
C PHE A 45 8.17 5.25 -16.44
N GLU A 46 9.30 4.54 -16.27
CA GLU A 46 10.33 4.47 -17.31
C GLU A 46 9.83 3.69 -18.54
N ARG A 47 9.01 2.64 -18.36
CA ARG A 47 8.38 1.92 -19.47
C ARG A 47 7.46 2.82 -20.30
N ILE A 48 6.59 3.59 -19.63
CA ILE A 48 5.70 4.54 -20.30
C ILE A 48 6.50 5.58 -21.08
N ARG A 49 7.63 6.04 -20.52
CA ARG A 49 8.50 7.04 -21.13
C ARG A 49 9.24 6.53 -22.37
N GLU A 50 9.71 5.27 -22.36
CA GLU A 50 10.46 4.69 -23.49
C GLU A 50 9.56 4.24 -24.64
N GLY A 51 8.27 4.02 -24.39
CA GLY A 51 7.32 3.52 -25.39
C GLY A 51 7.42 2.01 -25.59
N ASP A 52 7.04 1.55 -26.79
CA ASP A 52 7.01 0.13 -27.14
C ASP A 52 8.38 -0.34 -27.62
N ILE A 53 9.25 -0.66 -26.65
CA ILE A 53 10.55 -1.29 -26.90
C ILE A 53 10.63 -2.64 -26.20
N SER A 54 11.47 -3.53 -26.71
CA SER A 54 11.68 -4.85 -26.11
C SER A 54 12.24 -4.75 -24.69
N ASP A 55 11.97 -5.76 -23.88
CA ASP A 55 12.43 -5.84 -22.48
C ASP A 55 13.95 -5.80 -22.36
N ASP A 56 14.64 -6.47 -23.30
CA ASP A 56 16.11 -6.50 -23.36
C ASP A 56 16.68 -5.12 -23.71
N GLU A 57 16.08 -4.43 -24.69
CA GLU A 57 16.49 -3.08 -25.05
C GLU A 57 16.20 -2.08 -23.93
N PHE A 58 15.04 -2.19 -23.28
CA PHE A 58 14.70 -1.39 -22.12
C PHE A 58 15.72 -1.57 -20.99
N LYS A 59 16.07 -2.82 -20.67
CA LYS A 59 17.08 -3.12 -19.64
C LYS A 59 18.42 -2.49 -20.00
N LYS A 60 18.87 -2.61 -21.26
CA LYS A 60 20.10 -2.00 -21.74
C LYS A 60 20.11 -0.48 -21.54
N ARG A 61 19.06 0.22 -21.99
CA ARG A 61 18.95 1.69 -21.85
C ARG A 61 18.91 2.17 -20.39
N VAL A 62 18.25 1.42 -19.51
CA VAL A 62 18.21 1.72 -18.07
C VAL A 62 19.62 1.61 -17.46
N LEU A 63 20.37 0.58 -17.83
CA LEU A 63 21.74 0.36 -17.35
C LEU A 63 22.72 1.41 -17.91
N GLU A 64 22.61 1.78 -19.19
CA GLU A 64 23.43 2.84 -19.81
C GLU A 64 23.28 4.19 -19.11
N ARG A 65 22.11 4.50 -18.55
CA ARG A 65 21.85 5.71 -17.75
C ARG A 65 22.33 5.62 -16.30
N GLY A 66 22.96 4.50 -15.92
CA GLY A 66 23.42 4.25 -14.54
C GLY A 66 22.31 3.93 -13.55
N SER A 67 21.10 3.59 -14.01
CA SER A 67 20.01 3.18 -13.13
C SER A 67 20.11 1.69 -12.79
N ASN A 68 19.79 1.34 -11.53
CA ASN A 68 19.79 -0.04 -11.08
C ASN A 68 18.49 -0.75 -11.50
N TYR A 69 18.52 -1.41 -12.66
CA TYR A 69 17.39 -2.17 -13.21
C TYR A 69 16.84 -3.21 -12.24
N GLU A 70 17.72 -4.02 -11.64
CA GLU A 70 17.32 -5.12 -10.75
C GLU A 70 16.58 -4.63 -9.50
N LYS A 71 17.04 -3.53 -8.89
CA LYS A 71 16.35 -2.91 -7.76
C LYS A 71 14.99 -2.34 -8.18
N MET A 72 14.91 -1.77 -9.39
CA MET A 72 13.70 -1.16 -9.93
C MET A 72 12.61 -2.20 -10.21
N ILE A 73 12.94 -3.29 -10.92
CA ILE A 73 11.98 -4.37 -11.20
C ILE A 73 11.54 -5.07 -9.91
N LYS A 74 12.47 -5.39 -9.00
CA LYS A 74 12.15 -6.02 -7.71
C LYS A 74 11.18 -5.19 -6.88
N SER A 75 11.35 -3.86 -6.87
CA SER A 75 10.39 -2.97 -6.18
C SER A 75 9.02 -2.96 -6.84
N HIS A 76 8.95 -3.05 -8.17
CA HIS A 76 7.69 -3.12 -8.90
C HIS A 76 6.94 -4.42 -8.60
N GLU A 77 7.64 -5.56 -8.65
CA GLU A 77 7.10 -6.88 -8.32
C GLU A 77 6.60 -6.94 -6.87
N LYS A 78 7.32 -6.33 -5.91
CA LYS A 78 6.87 -6.24 -4.53
C LYS A 78 5.53 -5.52 -4.41
N ASN A 79 5.36 -4.40 -5.12
CA ASN A 79 4.10 -3.66 -5.12
C ASN A 79 2.96 -4.50 -5.75
N LYS A 80 3.24 -5.18 -6.86
CA LYS A 80 2.28 -6.08 -7.51
C LYS A 80 1.87 -7.25 -6.63
N ARG A 81 2.79 -7.80 -5.85
CA ARG A 81 2.46 -8.86 -4.86
C ARG A 81 1.48 -8.37 -3.80
N VAL A 82 1.67 -7.16 -3.27
CA VAL A 82 0.76 -6.57 -2.28
C VAL A 82 -0.61 -6.30 -2.92
N GLU A 83 -0.64 -5.75 -4.14
CA GLU A 83 -1.88 -5.54 -4.91
C GLU A 83 -2.67 -6.84 -5.06
N MET A 84 -2.01 -7.93 -5.48
CA MET A 84 -2.64 -9.26 -5.60
C MET A 84 -3.16 -9.78 -4.26
N GLN A 85 -2.39 -9.65 -3.17
CA GLN A 85 -2.84 -10.07 -1.85
C GLN A 85 -4.10 -9.33 -1.38
N VAL A 86 -4.20 -8.03 -1.68
CA VAL A 86 -5.39 -7.23 -1.37
C VAL A 86 -6.59 -7.70 -2.20
N ILE A 87 -6.39 -7.92 -3.49
CA ILE A 87 -7.40 -8.47 -4.41
C ILE A 87 -7.92 -9.83 -3.90
N ASP A 88 -7.01 -10.72 -3.50
CA ASP A 88 -7.36 -12.06 -2.99
C ASP A 88 -8.18 -11.98 -1.69
N VAL A 89 -7.87 -11.02 -0.81
CA VAL A 89 -8.67 -10.77 0.40
C VAL A 89 -10.06 -10.26 0.02
N LEU A 90 -10.18 -9.29 -0.88
CA LEU A 90 -11.48 -8.72 -1.27
C LEU A 90 -12.37 -9.76 -1.97
N ASN A 91 -11.81 -10.55 -2.88
CA ASN A 91 -12.49 -11.67 -3.54
C ASN A 91 -13.03 -12.69 -2.54
N ARG A 92 -12.20 -13.15 -1.59
CA ARG A 92 -12.62 -14.12 -0.55
C ARG A 92 -13.76 -13.60 0.31
N ASN A 93 -13.82 -12.29 0.53
CA ASN A 93 -14.88 -11.64 1.29
C ASN A 93 -16.08 -11.19 0.43
N LYS A 94 -16.09 -11.50 -0.88
CA LYS A 94 -17.14 -11.10 -1.83
C LYS A 94 -17.39 -9.58 -1.84
N ILE A 95 -16.31 -8.80 -1.73
CA ILE A 95 -16.36 -7.34 -1.81
C ILE A 95 -16.01 -6.94 -3.24
N ASP A 96 -16.87 -6.13 -3.87
CA ASP A 96 -16.61 -5.62 -5.20
C ASP A 96 -15.45 -4.62 -5.18
N PHE A 97 -14.57 -4.68 -6.17
CA PHE A 97 -13.48 -3.72 -6.27
C PHE A 97 -13.12 -3.36 -7.70
N ARG A 98 -12.42 -2.24 -7.85
CA ARG A 98 -11.77 -1.83 -9.09
C ARG A 98 -10.32 -1.44 -8.79
N VAL A 99 -9.40 -1.91 -9.62
CA VAL A 99 -7.99 -1.48 -9.57
C VAL A 99 -7.81 -0.32 -10.53
N VAL A 100 -7.14 0.75 -10.08
CA VAL A 100 -6.73 1.89 -10.90
C VAL A 100 -5.24 2.15 -10.68
N ASN A 101 -4.55 2.59 -11.73
CA ASN A 101 -3.15 3.00 -11.69
C ASN A 101 -3.01 4.42 -12.24
#